data_AF-A0A3M1U9H0-F1
#
_entry.id   AF-A0A3M1U9H0-F1
#
_cell.length_a   1.000
_cell.length_b   1.000
_cell.length_c   1.000
_cell.angle_alpha   90.00
_cell.angle_beta   90.00
_cell.angle_gamma   90.00
#
_symmetry.space_group_name_H-M   'P 1'
#
loop_
_entity.id
_entity.type
_entity.pdbx_description
1 polymer ?
#
loop_
_entity_poly.entity_id
_entity_poly.type
_entity_poly.pdbx_seq_one_letter_code
_entity_poly.pdbx_strand_id
1 'polypeptide(L)'
;MSDGLVEYERKRDFSRTPEPRGLPTTDGPRLRYVIQKHAASRLHYDFRLEWQGALKSWAVPKGPSLDPGEKRLAVQVEDHPIDYMTFEGTIPEGEYGAGTVMVWDIGTWEPLGDVEEMLAKGSLKFNLHGERLRGKWALVQIKKDPKNWLLIKERDAWEDSESDVLERYTTSVLSGRTMEEIAAGAPSALFRDVRELVRTLPGAVEAEQPRQIEPMLATAVDTPPTGDQYLNEIKYDGFRMLAYLEDGAVRLVSRNGNDYTGRFPKITAALENLSALDAILDGEIVVLRPNGTHDFTAVHRAAAGARVGPVVYYVFDIPCCDGFDLRATPLADRKRVLQALLAERPDPLLKYSEHVVGRAQEMFESACELGLEGIVCKRADSAYSSRRSQDWLKIKCANEREFWVCGYTEPEGSRIGFGALILGASQDEEMVYVGRVGTGFRDEDLREIYGLLKELEVAEPALSDP
;
A
#
# COMPACT_ATOMS: atom_id res chain seq x y z
N MET A 1 11.79 -11.89 -11.45
CA MET A 1 10.58 -12.73 -11.31
C MET A 1 11.08 -14.07 -10.81
N SER A 2 10.60 -14.55 -9.65
CA SER A 2 11.05 -15.83 -9.11
C SER A 2 10.40 -16.97 -9.91
N ASP A 3 11.19 -17.97 -10.30
CA ASP A 3 10.75 -19.12 -11.11
C ASP A 3 9.67 -19.97 -10.40
N GLY A 4 9.47 -19.76 -9.10
CA GLY A 4 8.58 -20.55 -8.23
C GLY A 4 7.07 -20.24 -8.34
N LEU A 5 6.65 -19.08 -8.85
CA LEU A 5 5.22 -18.67 -8.86
C LEU A 5 4.43 -19.12 -10.10
N VAL A 6 5.07 -19.77 -11.07
CA VAL A 6 4.46 -20.13 -12.37
C VAL A 6 3.21 -21.02 -12.20
N GLU A 7 3.29 -22.04 -11.35
CA GLU A 7 2.17 -22.95 -11.11
C GLU A 7 1.04 -22.29 -10.31
N TYR A 8 1.37 -21.32 -9.45
CA TYR A 8 0.37 -20.54 -8.72
C TYR A 8 -0.47 -19.72 -9.67
N GLU A 9 0.16 -18.92 -10.53
CA GLU A 9 -0.54 -18.06 -11.48
C GLU A 9 -1.36 -18.86 -12.49
N ARG A 10 -0.89 -20.05 -12.90
CA ARG A 10 -1.61 -20.91 -13.85
C ARG A 10 -2.95 -21.42 -13.30
N LYS A 11 -3.06 -21.61 -11.98
CA LYS A 11 -4.24 -22.20 -11.33
C LYS A 11 -5.32 -21.20 -10.94
N ARG A 12 -5.06 -19.88 -11.03
CA ARG A 12 -5.99 -18.83 -10.57
C ARG A 12 -6.50 -17.99 -11.73
N ASP A 13 -7.79 -17.66 -11.68
CA ASP A 13 -8.36 -16.57 -12.46
C ASP A 13 -8.51 -15.33 -11.57
N PHE A 14 -7.51 -14.44 -11.60
CA PHE A 14 -7.47 -13.21 -10.80
C PHE A 14 -8.55 -12.18 -11.15
N SER A 15 -9.41 -12.43 -12.15
CA SER A 15 -10.62 -11.64 -12.37
C SER A 15 -11.79 -12.09 -11.49
N ARG A 16 -11.70 -13.28 -10.90
CA ARG A 16 -12.75 -13.94 -10.12
C ARG A 16 -12.33 -14.23 -8.69
N THR A 17 -11.04 -14.53 -8.46
CA THR A 17 -10.49 -14.73 -7.12
C THR A 17 -10.01 -13.41 -6.50
N PRO A 18 -10.27 -13.15 -5.21
CA PRO A 18 -9.68 -12.03 -4.48
C PRO A 18 -8.21 -12.27 -4.07
N GLU A 19 -7.63 -13.41 -4.45
CA GLU A 19 -6.25 -13.77 -4.14
C GLU A 19 -5.22 -12.87 -4.86
N PRO A 20 -4.09 -12.53 -4.22
CA PRO A 20 -3.07 -11.67 -4.83
C PRO A 20 -2.28 -12.38 -5.93
N ARG A 21 -1.87 -11.62 -6.95
CA ARG A 21 -1.05 -12.13 -8.07
C ARG A 21 0.45 -12.14 -7.78
N GLY A 22 0.90 -11.39 -6.77
CA GLY A 22 2.31 -11.24 -6.40
C GLY A 22 2.98 -9.99 -6.93
N LEU A 23 3.73 -9.33 -6.04
CA LEU A 23 4.62 -8.22 -6.34
C LEU A 23 6.09 -8.67 -6.17
N PRO A 24 7.04 -8.16 -6.97
CA PRO A 24 8.46 -8.35 -6.71
C PRO A 24 8.84 -7.67 -5.39
N THR A 25 9.43 -8.40 -4.46
CA THR A 25 9.92 -7.86 -3.19
C THR A 25 11.43 -7.67 -3.21
N THR A 26 11.91 -6.61 -2.56
CA THR A 26 13.32 -6.42 -2.18
C THR A 26 13.58 -7.06 -0.82
N ASP A 27 14.76 -7.67 -0.66
CA ASP A 27 15.17 -8.42 0.53
C ASP A 27 15.08 -7.58 1.82
N GLY A 28 14.38 -8.11 2.83
CA GLY A 28 14.31 -7.57 4.19
C GLY A 28 15.02 -8.47 5.21
N PRO A 29 15.46 -7.95 6.37
CA PRO A 29 16.42 -8.63 7.25
C PRO A 29 15.88 -9.78 8.11
N ARG A 30 14.60 -10.17 7.99
CA ARG A 30 14.01 -11.33 8.71
C ARG A 30 12.96 -12.04 7.85
N LEU A 31 13.11 -13.36 7.68
CA LEU A 31 12.18 -14.18 6.92
C LEU A 31 10.86 -14.32 7.67
N ARG A 32 9.73 -14.19 6.97
CA ARG A 32 8.39 -14.26 7.56
C ARG A 32 7.72 -15.61 7.37
N TYR A 33 6.76 -15.93 8.24
CA TYR A 33 5.90 -17.09 8.09
C TYR A 33 4.44 -16.73 8.34
N VAL A 34 3.54 -17.55 7.81
CA VAL A 34 2.11 -17.46 8.07
C VAL A 34 1.51 -18.85 8.18
N ILE A 35 0.47 -18.98 9.00
CA ILE A 35 -0.43 -20.13 9.00
C ILE A 35 -1.82 -19.62 8.69
N GLN A 36 -2.43 -20.13 7.62
CA GLN A 36 -3.81 -19.80 7.26
C GLN A 36 -4.73 -20.99 7.54
N LYS A 37 -5.81 -20.78 8.28
CA LYS A 37 -6.88 -21.77 8.45
C LYS A 37 -7.82 -21.66 7.24
N HIS A 38 -7.98 -22.75 6.51
CA HIS A 38 -8.69 -22.77 5.24
C HIS A 38 -9.85 -23.76 5.28
N ALA A 39 -11.08 -23.24 5.32
CA ALA A 39 -12.31 -24.01 5.18
C ALA A 39 -12.66 -24.20 3.70
N ALA A 40 -11.84 -24.99 3.01
CA ALA A 40 -12.14 -25.49 1.67
C ALA A 40 -13.08 -26.71 1.73
N SER A 41 -13.06 -27.58 0.71
CA SER A 41 -13.74 -28.89 0.74
C SER A 41 -13.46 -29.72 2.00
N ARG A 42 -12.28 -29.53 2.60
CA ARG A 42 -11.93 -29.98 3.94
C ARG A 42 -11.18 -28.88 4.65
N LEU A 43 -11.45 -28.73 5.95
CA LEU A 43 -10.69 -27.83 6.81
C LEU A 43 -9.24 -28.30 6.87
N HIS A 44 -8.31 -27.37 6.66
CA HIS A 44 -6.87 -27.59 6.83
C HIS A 44 -6.19 -26.28 7.22
N TYR A 45 -4.90 -26.36 7.54
CA TYR A 45 -4.07 -25.22 7.87
C TYR A 45 -2.90 -25.14 6.89
N ASP A 46 -2.84 -24.09 6.09
CA ASP A 46 -1.74 -23.84 5.18
C ASP A 46 -0.58 -23.22 5.94
N PHE A 47 0.48 -23.99 6.14
CA PHE A 47 1.74 -23.54 6.75
C PHE A 47 2.68 -23.03 5.67
N ARG A 48 3.17 -21.79 5.81
CA ARG A 48 3.96 -21.14 4.76
C ARG A 48 5.18 -20.41 5.30
N LEU A 49 6.31 -20.55 4.62
CA LEU A 49 7.58 -19.91 4.93
C LEU A 49 8.07 -19.06 3.76
N GLU A 50 8.37 -17.78 4.01
CA GLU A 50 9.03 -16.91 3.05
C GLU A 50 10.44 -17.41 2.76
N TRP A 51 10.74 -17.66 1.48
CA TRP A 51 12.08 -17.98 0.99
C TRP A 51 12.21 -17.61 -0.49
N GLN A 52 13.27 -16.87 -0.86
CA GLN A 52 13.56 -16.45 -2.24
C GLN A 52 12.40 -15.74 -2.95
N GLY A 53 11.74 -14.81 -2.25
CA GLY A 53 10.66 -13.99 -2.82
C GLY A 53 9.36 -14.75 -3.09
N ALA A 54 9.16 -15.91 -2.47
CA ALA A 54 7.91 -16.68 -2.50
C ALA A 54 7.64 -17.36 -1.16
N LEU A 55 6.40 -17.82 -0.96
CA LEU A 55 5.96 -18.59 0.19
C LEU A 55 6.00 -20.08 -0.12
N LYS A 56 7.00 -20.80 0.40
CA LYS A 56 7.03 -22.27 0.39
C LYS A 56 5.88 -22.78 1.25
N SER A 57 5.02 -23.63 0.69
CA SER A 57 3.69 -23.87 1.26
C SER A 57 3.36 -25.35 1.47
N TRP A 58 2.75 -25.67 2.60
CA TRP A 58 2.27 -27.00 2.95
C TRP A 58 0.86 -26.96 3.56
N ALA A 59 -0.06 -27.76 3.02
CA ALA A 59 -1.38 -27.98 3.63
C ALA A 59 -1.26 -29.00 4.77
N VAL A 60 -1.65 -28.62 5.98
CA VAL A 60 -1.62 -29.43 7.21
C VAL A 60 -3.05 -29.76 7.63
N PRO A 61 -3.63 -30.93 7.24
CA PRO A 61 -5.06 -31.19 7.41
C PRO A 61 -5.54 -31.16 8.86
N LYS A 62 -4.69 -31.60 9.79
CA LYS A 62 -4.99 -31.59 11.23
C LYS A 62 -4.40 -30.38 11.95
N GLY A 63 -3.83 -29.40 11.25
CA GLY A 63 -3.15 -28.27 11.85
C GLY A 63 -1.85 -28.63 12.61
N PRO A 64 -1.11 -27.60 13.08
CA PRO A 64 0.05 -27.77 13.94
C PRO A 64 -0.33 -28.34 15.32
N SER A 65 0.64 -28.95 16.00
CA SER A 65 0.52 -29.38 17.40
C SER A 65 1.75 -28.94 18.18
N LEU A 66 1.56 -28.55 19.44
CA LEU A 66 2.64 -28.26 20.37
C LEU A 66 3.18 -29.52 21.07
N ASP A 67 2.56 -30.69 20.85
CA ASP A 67 3.07 -31.98 21.34
C ASP A 67 4.18 -32.51 20.40
N PRO A 68 5.44 -32.65 20.87
CA PRO A 68 6.51 -33.25 20.08
C PRO A 68 6.27 -34.71 19.66
N GLY A 69 5.36 -35.41 20.34
CA GLY A 69 4.91 -36.76 20.01
C GLY A 69 3.98 -36.82 18.80
N GLU A 70 3.33 -35.72 18.44
CA GLU A 70 2.35 -35.67 17.35
C GLU A 70 2.95 -35.16 16.05
N LYS A 71 3.18 -36.10 15.12
CA LYS A 71 3.68 -35.77 13.78
C LYS A 71 2.51 -35.42 12.86
N ARG A 72 2.41 -34.16 12.45
CA ARG A 72 1.30 -33.66 11.63
C ARG A 72 1.66 -33.76 10.15
N LEU A 73 0.84 -34.47 9.36
CA LEU A 73 1.02 -34.54 7.90
C LEU A 73 0.95 -33.13 7.29
N ALA A 74 1.96 -32.77 6.51
CA ALA A 74 2.08 -31.51 5.81
C ALA A 74 2.31 -31.80 4.32
N VAL A 75 1.30 -31.59 3.49
CA VAL A 75 1.34 -31.88 2.05
C VAL A 75 1.83 -30.65 1.33
N GLN A 76 2.98 -30.73 0.67
CA GLN A 76 3.54 -29.63 -0.10
C GLN A 76 2.61 -29.27 -1.27
N VAL A 77 2.27 -27.98 -1.36
CA VAL A 77 1.47 -27.38 -2.44
C VAL A 77 2.34 -26.38 -3.22
N GLU A 78 1.79 -25.76 -4.26
CA GLU A 78 2.51 -24.72 -4.99
C GLU A 78 2.92 -23.55 -4.09
N ASP A 79 4.00 -22.87 -4.46
CA ASP A 79 4.44 -21.67 -3.78
C ASP A 79 3.42 -20.55 -3.95
N HIS A 80 3.30 -19.66 -2.98
CA HIS A 80 2.38 -18.53 -3.04
C HIS A 80 3.13 -17.20 -3.06
N PRO A 81 2.56 -16.14 -3.62
CA PRO A 81 3.12 -14.81 -3.52
C PRO A 81 3.25 -14.33 -2.08
N ILE A 82 4.24 -13.47 -1.81
CA ILE A 82 4.49 -12.93 -0.47
C ILE A 82 3.33 -12.10 0.07
N ASP A 83 2.63 -11.36 -0.78
CA ASP A 83 1.41 -10.60 -0.42
C ASP A 83 0.24 -11.51 -0.03
N TYR A 84 0.28 -12.81 -0.34
CA TYR A 84 -0.71 -13.78 0.14
C TYR A 84 -0.69 -13.97 1.65
N MET A 85 0.39 -13.59 2.34
CA MET A 85 0.51 -13.75 3.79
C MET A 85 -0.58 -13.05 4.59
N THR A 86 -1.11 -11.94 4.10
CA THR A 86 -2.12 -11.16 4.80
C THR A 86 -3.53 -11.36 4.24
N PHE A 87 -3.70 -12.30 3.31
CA PHE A 87 -4.99 -12.58 2.69
C PHE A 87 -5.96 -13.26 3.68
N GLU A 88 -7.11 -12.63 3.90
CA GLU A 88 -8.30 -13.19 4.54
C GLU A 88 -9.55 -12.89 3.72
N GLY A 89 -10.40 -13.91 3.53
CA GLY A 89 -11.65 -13.76 2.79
C GLY A 89 -12.22 -15.08 2.32
N THR A 90 -13.26 -15.01 1.49
CA THR A 90 -13.89 -16.19 0.89
C THR A 90 -13.52 -16.26 -0.59
N ILE A 91 -12.85 -17.35 -0.97
CA ILE A 91 -12.57 -17.69 -2.36
C ILE A 91 -13.85 -18.28 -2.97
N PRO A 92 -14.40 -17.72 -4.07
CA PRO A 92 -15.69 -18.13 -4.63
C PRO A 92 -15.76 -19.61 -5.04
N GLU A 93 -16.97 -20.18 -5.02
CA GLU A 93 -17.20 -21.53 -5.53
C GLU A 93 -16.81 -21.67 -7.00
N GLY A 94 -16.18 -22.80 -7.34
CA GLY A 94 -15.69 -23.08 -8.69
C GLY A 94 -14.29 -22.55 -8.98
N GLU A 95 -13.72 -21.69 -8.11
CA GLU A 95 -12.31 -21.33 -8.14
C GLU A 95 -11.44 -22.40 -7.45
N TYR A 96 -10.16 -22.48 -7.85
CA TYR A 96 -9.22 -23.38 -7.22
C TYR A 96 -8.96 -22.95 -5.78
N GLY A 97 -9.21 -23.84 -4.81
CA GLY A 97 -9.13 -23.49 -3.40
C GLY A 97 -10.36 -22.74 -2.87
N ALA A 98 -11.52 -22.87 -3.51
CA ALA A 98 -12.79 -22.34 -2.99
C ALA A 98 -12.99 -22.66 -1.50
N GLY A 99 -13.37 -21.64 -0.73
CA GLY A 99 -13.47 -21.73 0.72
C GLY A 99 -13.11 -20.43 1.43
N THR A 100 -13.37 -20.37 2.73
CA THR A 100 -12.97 -19.24 3.57
C THR A 100 -11.55 -19.43 4.09
N VAL A 101 -10.75 -18.38 4.05
CA VAL A 101 -9.37 -18.33 4.50
C VAL A 101 -9.25 -17.31 5.62
N MET A 102 -8.67 -17.75 6.75
CA MET A 102 -8.35 -16.93 7.92
C MET A 102 -6.84 -16.96 8.18
N VAL A 103 -6.23 -15.84 8.53
CA VAL A 103 -4.85 -15.81 9.01
C VAL A 103 -4.84 -16.23 10.48
N TRP A 104 -4.44 -17.48 10.71
CA TRP A 104 -4.45 -18.13 12.03
C TRP A 104 -3.18 -17.81 12.82
N ASP A 105 -2.02 -17.68 12.20
CA ASP A 105 -0.80 -17.23 12.89
C ASP A 105 0.11 -16.49 11.92
N ILE A 106 0.91 -15.56 12.42
CA ILE A 106 1.85 -14.78 11.61
C ILE A 106 3.06 -14.42 12.46
N GLY A 107 4.23 -14.33 11.83
CA GLY A 107 5.45 -13.95 12.52
C GLY A 107 6.69 -14.06 11.66
N THR A 108 7.85 -14.21 12.30
CA THR A 108 9.13 -14.45 11.64
C THR A 108 9.66 -15.85 11.93
N TRP A 109 10.48 -16.38 11.04
CA TRP A 109 11.17 -17.65 11.23
C TRP A 109 12.67 -17.53 10.99
N GLU A 110 13.43 -18.40 11.64
CA GLU A 110 14.88 -18.48 11.53
C GLU A 110 15.29 -19.91 11.15
N PRO A 111 16.00 -20.13 10.04
CA PRO A 111 16.48 -21.46 9.67
C PRO A 111 17.63 -21.90 10.59
N LEU A 112 17.60 -23.16 11.03
CA LEU A 112 18.66 -23.77 11.84
C LEU A 112 19.69 -24.49 10.96
N GLY A 113 20.15 -23.81 9.90
CA GLY A 113 21.10 -24.30 8.91
C GLY A 113 20.89 -23.65 7.53
N ASP A 114 21.57 -24.19 6.51
CA ASP A 114 21.33 -23.78 5.12
C ASP A 114 19.98 -24.33 4.61
N VAL A 115 19.11 -23.43 4.12
CA VAL A 115 17.74 -23.77 3.73
C VAL A 115 17.71 -24.65 2.48
N GLU A 116 18.54 -24.38 1.49
CA GLU A 116 18.53 -25.12 0.23
C GLU A 116 19.01 -26.55 0.45
N GLU A 117 20.10 -26.73 1.19
CA GLU A 117 20.61 -28.04 1.57
C GLU A 117 19.58 -28.83 2.38
N MET A 118 18.93 -28.19 3.36
CA MET A 118 17.93 -28.81 4.21
C MET A 118 16.69 -29.26 3.42
N LEU A 119 16.20 -28.42 2.51
CA LEU A 119 15.10 -28.75 1.60
C LEU A 119 15.47 -29.91 0.67
N ALA A 120 16.67 -29.88 0.07
CA ALA A 120 17.17 -30.94 -0.79
C ALA A 120 17.34 -32.29 -0.04
N LYS A 121 17.73 -32.24 1.24
CA LYS A 121 17.82 -33.41 2.13
C LYS A 121 16.45 -33.88 2.65
N GLY A 122 15.38 -33.12 2.41
CA GLY A 122 14.04 -33.42 2.92
C GLY A 122 13.90 -33.25 4.44
N SER A 123 14.68 -32.35 5.05
CA SER A 123 14.66 -32.10 6.49
C SER A 123 15.00 -30.65 6.80
N LEU A 124 13.97 -29.83 6.96
CA LEU A 124 14.08 -28.41 7.29
C LEU A 124 13.85 -28.19 8.79
N LYS A 125 14.82 -27.63 9.49
CA LYS A 125 14.72 -27.25 10.91
C LYS A 125 14.75 -25.74 11.05
N PHE A 126 13.89 -25.22 11.91
CA PHE A 126 13.72 -23.77 12.06
C PHE A 126 13.16 -23.40 13.43
N ASN A 127 13.31 -22.12 13.78
CA ASN A 127 12.70 -21.50 14.94
C ASN A 127 11.56 -20.57 14.48
N LEU A 128 10.41 -20.62 15.14
CA LEU A 128 9.28 -19.73 14.90
C LEU A 128 9.21 -18.66 15.99
N HIS A 129 8.86 -17.45 15.55
CA HIS A 129 8.60 -16.29 16.39
C HIS A 129 7.29 -15.64 15.93
N GLY A 130 6.14 -16.24 16.24
CA GLY A 130 4.86 -15.63 15.96
C GLY A 130 4.00 -15.38 17.19
N GLU A 131 2.76 -14.98 16.89
CA GLU A 131 1.74 -14.65 17.87
C GLU A 131 1.28 -15.89 18.62
N ARG A 132 1.13 -17.03 17.93
CA ARG A 132 0.67 -18.30 18.53
C ARG A 132 1.77 -19.33 18.63
N LEU A 133 2.49 -19.61 17.54
CA LEU A 133 3.54 -20.63 17.54
C LEU A 133 4.91 -20.02 17.77
N ARG A 134 5.67 -20.65 18.66
CA ARG A 134 7.03 -20.26 19.02
C ARG A 134 7.94 -21.47 19.17
N GLY A 135 9.25 -21.22 19.15
CA GLY A 135 10.26 -22.23 19.40
C GLY A 135 10.60 -23.06 18.16
N LYS A 136 11.28 -24.19 18.38
CA LYS A 136 11.87 -25.06 17.37
C LYS A 136 10.85 -26.00 16.75
N TRP A 137 10.94 -26.15 15.45
CA TRP A 137 10.11 -26.99 14.60
C TRP A 137 10.94 -27.68 13.52
N ALA A 138 10.40 -28.76 12.98
CA ALA A 138 10.96 -29.46 11.85
C ALA A 138 9.88 -29.81 10.81
N LEU A 139 10.23 -29.66 9.54
CA LEU A 139 9.54 -30.25 8.40
C LEU A 139 10.40 -31.39 7.85
N VAL A 140 9.89 -32.62 7.91
CA VAL A 140 10.61 -33.82 7.48
C VAL A 140 9.84 -34.53 6.38
N GLN A 141 10.43 -34.66 5.20
CA GLN A 141 9.85 -35.34 4.05
C GLN A 141 9.73 -36.85 4.30
N ILE A 142 8.59 -37.42 3.95
CA ILE A 142 8.35 -38.86 4.04
C ILE A 142 9.11 -39.56 2.91
N LYS A 143 9.94 -40.54 3.27
CA LYS A 143 10.73 -41.31 2.29
C LYS A 143 9.81 -41.93 1.24
N LYS A 144 10.15 -41.74 -0.04
CA LYS A 144 9.44 -42.22 -1.25
C LYS A 144 8.20 -41.42 -1.64
N ASP A 145 7.90 -40.30 -0.98
CA ASP A 145 6.85 -39.38 -1.43
C ASP A 145 7.31 -37.92 -1.30
N PRO A 146 7.77 -37.30 -2.40
CA PRO A 146 8.36 -35.97 -2.34
C PRO A 146 7.35 -34.87 -1.94
N LYS A 147 6.04 -35.13 -2.06
CA LYS A 147 5.00 -34.16 -1.71
C LYS A 147 4.61 -34.23 -0.24
N ASN A 148 4.80 -35.36 0.42
CA ASN A 148 4.33 -35.54 1.79
C ASN A 148 5.44 -35.31 2.80
N TRP A 149 5.22 -34.35 3.69
CA TRP A 149 6.10 -33.97 4.78
C TRP A 149 5.40 -34.18 6.13
N LEU A 150 6.18 -34.12 7.20
CA LEU A 150 5.70 -34.11 8.58
C LEU A 150 6.15 -32.80 9.23
N LEU A 151 5.18 -32.01 9.69
CA LEU A 151 5.40 -30.88 10.58
C LEU A 151 5.46 -31.41 12.02
N ILE A 152 6.54 -31.12 12.71
CA ILE A 152 6.86 -31.68 14.03
C ILE A 152 7.35 -30.55 14.94
N LYS A 153 6.74 -30.42 16.13
CA LYS A 153 7.28 -29.59 17.21
C LYS A 153 8.54 -30.26 17.77
N GLU A 154 9.66 -29.54 17.82
CA GLU A 154 10.84 -30.04 18.55
C GLU A 154 10.74 -29.71 20.04
N ARG A 155 11.45 -30.49 20.86
CA ARG A 155 11.45 -30.29 22.30
C ARG A 155 12.16 -28.99 22.69
N ASP A 156 11.45 -28.11 23.39
CA ASP A 156 11.97 -26.85 23.92
C ASP A 156 11.02 -26.25 24.98
N ALA A 157 11.25 -24.98 25.37
CA ALA A 157 10.46 -24.28 26.38
C ALA A 157 9.03 -23.90 25.95
N TRP A 158 8.66 -24.10 24.68
CA TRP A 158 7.35 -23.77 24.11
C TRP A 158 6.55 -25.02 23.71
N GLU A 159 7.03 -26.22 24.05
CA GLU A 159 6.25 -27.45 23.90
C GLU A 159 5.10 -27.49 24.91
N ASP A 160 3.97 -28.05 24.48
CA ASP A 160 2.79 -28.23 25.32
C ASP A 160 1.97 -29.39 24.76
N SER A 161 1.97 -30.52 25.48
CA SER A 161 1.21 -31.71 25.12
C SER A 161 -0.19 -31.75 25.73
N GLU A 162 -0.55 -30.79 26.58
CA GLU A 162 -1.83 -30.75 27.27
C GLU A 162 -2.83 -29.82 26.58
N SER A 163 -2.37 -28.78 25.88
CA SER A 163 -3.25 -27.83 25.18
C SER A 163 -3.45 -28.14 23.69
N ASP A 164 -4.70 -28.07 23.24
CA ASP A 164 -5.04 -28.00 21.82
C ASP A 164 -5.04 -26.53 21.37
N VAL A 165 -3.98 -26.12 20.68
CA VAL A 165 -3.86 -24.76 20.13
C VAL A 165 -4.95 -24.42 19.13
N LEU A 166 -5.50 -25.41 18.43
CA LEU A 166 -6.51 -25.18 17.38
C LEU A 166 -7.88 -24.88 17.99
N GLU A 167 -8.18 -25.45 19.15
CA GLU A 167 -9.38 -25.13 19.94
C GLU A 167 -9.20 -23.83 20.75
N ARG A 168 -7.99 -23.57 21.23
CA ARG A 168 -7.68 -22.34 21.99
C ARG A 168 -7.79 -21.08 21.14
N TYR A 169 -7.36 -21.15 19.89
CA TYR A 169 -7.26 -20.00 19.01
C TYR A 169 -8.21 -20.14 17.81
N THR A 170 -9.42 -19.58 17.96
CA THR A 170 -10.52 -19.72 17.00
C THR A 170 -10.73 -18.50 16.10
N THR A 171 -10.06 -17.39 16.37
CA THR A 171 -10.17 -16.14 15.62
C THR A 171 -8.93 -15.87 14.77
N SER A 172 -9.01 -14.89 13.89
CA SER A 172 -7.88 -14.36 13.13
C SER A 172 -6.88 -13.60 14.03
N VAL A 173 -5.57 -13.72 13.78
CA VAL A 173 -4.57 -12.82 14.41
C VAL A 173 -4.52 -11.45 13.76
N LEU A 174 -5.06 -11.29 12.54
CA LEU A 174 -5.12 -10.02 11.85
C LEU A 174 -6.39 -9.25 12.22
N SER A 175 -7.55 -9.85 11.98
CA SER A 175 -8.84 -9.16 12.10
C SER A 175 -9.60 -9.46 13.40
N GLY A 176 -9.15 -10.44 14.19
CA GLY A 176 -9.88 -10.89 15.39
C GLY A 176 -11.22 -11.59 15.12
N ARG A 177 -11.58 -11.83 13.85
CA ARG A 177 -12.85 -12.47 13.45
C ARG A 177 -12.81 -13.98 13.52
N THR A 178 -13.95 -14.63 13.70
CA THR A 178 -14.10 -16.09 13.51
C THR A 178 -14.18 -16.47 12.03
N MET A 179 -14.13 -17.77 11.72
CA MET A 179 -14.27 -18.26 10.35
C MET A 179 -15.65 -17.92 9.77
N GLU A 180 -16.69 -18.01 10.60
CA GLU A 180 -18.07 -17.68 10.25
C GLU A 180 -18.22 -16.18 9.98
N GLU A 181 -17.60 -15.33 10.80
CA GLU A 181 -17.59 -13.88 10.60
C GLU A 181 -16.86 -13.49 9.31
N ILE A 182 -15.72 -14.11 9.00
CA ILE A 182 -15.02 -13.87 7.73
C ILE A 182 -15.88 -14.35 6.55
N ALA A 183 -16.50 -15.53 6.66
CA ALA A 183 -17.38 -16.08 5.62
C ALA A 183 -18.61 -15.20 5.36
N ALA A 184 -19.18 -14.61 6.42
CA ALA A 184 -20.32 -13.70 6.33
C ALA A 184 -19.93 -12.27 5.93
N GLY A 185 -18.64 -11.96 5.79
CA GLY A 185 -18.18 -10.59 5.58
C GLY A 185 -18.48 -9.67 6.77
N ALA A 186 -18.62 -10.21 7.98
CA ALA A 186 -18.95 -9.46 9.18
C ALA A 186 -17.83 -8.46 9.53
N PRO A 187 -18.20 -7.28 10.07
CA PRO A 187 -17.24 -6.32 10.57
C PRO A 187 -16.47 -6.89 11.76
N SER A 188 -15.14 -6.72 11.78
CA SER A 188 -14.27 -7.08 12.89
C SER A 188 -14.59 -6.31 14.19
N ALA A 189 -14.00 -6.77 15.30
CA ALA A 189 -14.02 -6.02 16.55
C ALA A 189 -13.44 -4.60 16.39
N LEU A 190 -12.39 -4.46 15.57
CA LEU A 190 -11.79 -3.17 15.22
C LEU A 190 -12.80 -2.22 14.56
N PHE A 191 -13.69 -2.71 13.68
CA PHE A 191 -14.75 -1.88 13.12
C PHE A 191 -15.77 -1.41 14.16
N ARG A 192 -16.13 -2.26 15.13
CA ARG A 192 -16.99 -1.83 16.24
C ARG A 192 -16.31 -0.74 17.07
N ASP A 193 -15.01 -0.89 17.33
CA ASP A 193 -14.23 0.12 18.05
C ASP A 193 -14.11 1.42 17.26
N VAL A 194 -13.97 1.36 15.92
CA VAL A 194 -13.99 2.54 15.04
C VAL A 194 -15.34 3.26 15.12
N ARG A 195 -16.46 2.53 15.02
CA ARG A 195 -17.81 3.09 15.12
C ARG A 195 -18.07 3.75 16.47
N GLU A 196 -17.65 3.12 17.57
CA GLU A 196 -17.74 3.71 18.91
C GLU A 196 -16.81 4.92 19.07
N LEU A 197 -15.58 4.84 18.55
CA LEU A 197 -14.62 5.94 18.57
C LEU A 197 -15.24 7.17 17.89
N VAL A 198 -15.72 7.02 16.66
CA VAL A 198 -16.31 8.08 15.84
C VAL A 198 -17.43 8.83 16.57
N ARG A 199 -18.33 8.11 17.26
CA ARG A 199 -19.44 8.70 18.04
C ARG A 199 -19.00 9.63 19.16
N THR A 200 -17.79 9.42 19.68
CA THR A 200 -17.28 10.16 20.84
C THR A 200 -16.35 11.31 20.45
N LEU A 201 -16.03 11.46 19.16
CA LEU A 201 -15.08 12.46 18.71
C LEU A 201 -15.66 13.88 18.75
N PRO A 202 -14.88 14.89 19.16
CA PRO A 202 -15.31 16.27 19.11
C PRO A 202 -15.58 16.68 17.65
N GLY A 203 -16.71 17.35 17.40
CA GLY A 203 -17.07 17.84 16.06
C GLY A 203 -17.61 16.78 15.10
N ALA A 204 -17.71 15.50 15.50
CA ALA A 204 -18.41 14.50 14.71
C ALA A 204 -19.91 14.74 14.76
N VAL A 205 -20.58 14.68 13.61
CA VAL A 205 -22.03 14.93 13.49
C VAL A 205 -22.66 13.79 12.71
N GLU A 206 -23.75 13.21 13.22
CA GLU A 206 -24.55 12.25 12.46
C GLU A 206 -25.10 12.91 11.20
N ALA A 207 -24.74 12.35 10.04
CA ALA A 207 -25.15 12.87 8.75
C ALA A 207 -25.03 11.78 7.67
N GLU A 208 -25.91 11.84 6.67
CA GLU A 208 -25.75 11.02 5.46
C GLU A 208 -24.44 11.37 4.76
N GLN A 209 -23.78 10.35 4.22
CA GLN A 209 -22.53 10.54 3.47
C GLN A 209 -22.79 11.44 2.24
N PRO A 210 -22.05 12.55 2.08
CA PRO A 210 -22.23 13.41 0.93
C PRO A 210 -21.77 12.71 -0.35
N ARG A 211 -22.56 12.82 -1.43
CA ARG A 211 -22.22 12.26 -2.76
C ARG A 211 -20.89 12.77 -3.32
N GLN A 212 -20.52 14.00 -2.96
CA GLN A 212 -19.29 14.63 -3.37
C GLN A 212 -18.85 15.68 -2.36
N ILE A 213 -17.55 15.72 -2.09
CA ILE A 213 -16.91 16.82 -1.36
C ILE A 213 -15.77 17.40 -2.19
N GLU A 214 -15.46 18.66 -1.95
CA GLU A 214 -14.25 19.29 -2.48
C GLU A 214 -13.06 19.05 -1.54
N PRO A 215 -11.90 18.65 -2.08
CA PRO A 215 -10.74 18.31 -1.26
C PRO A 215 -10.08 19.54 -0.63
N MET A 216 -9.60 19.40 0.61
CA MET A 216 -8.86 20.43 1.33
C MET A 216 -7.52 20.77 0.66
N LEU A 217 -7.17 22.05 0.48
CA LEU A 217 -5.97 22.44 -0.27
C LEU A 217 -4.88 23.02 0.64
N ALA A 218 -3.63 22.65 0.35
CA ALA A 218 -2.46 23.18 1.06
C ALA A 218 -1.94 24.51 0.45
N THR A 219 -1.52 25.42 1.32
CA THR A 219 -0.82 26.67 0.99
C THR A 219 0.67 26.43 0.84
N ALA A 220 1.29 26.97 -0.22
CA ALA A 220 2.73 26.85 -0.41
C ALA A 220 3.46 27.82 0.52
N VAL A 221 4.49 27.34 1.22
CA VAL A 221 5.38 28.15 2.05
C VAL A 221 6.83 27.72 1.82
N ASP A 222 7.76 28.65 2.00
CA ASP A 222 9.18 28.41 1.71
C ASP A 222 9.92 27.73 2.88
N THR A 223 9.46 27.95 4.11
CA THR A 223 10.08 27.39 5.31
C THR A 223 9.10 26.51 6.09
N PRO A 224 9.51 25.31 6.54
CA PRO A 224 8.73 24.49 7.43
C PRO A 224 8.30 25.26 8.70
N PRO A 225 7.04 25.12 9.15
CA PRO A 225 6.59 25.73 10.39
C PRO A 225 7.22 25.06 11.61
N THR A 226 7.23 25.76 12.75
CA THR A 226 7.73 25.23 14.02
C THR A 226 6.60 24.87 14.99
N GLY A 227 6.90 23.93 15.90
CA GLY A 227 6.02 23.54 17.00
C GLY A 227 5.28 22.21 16.80
N ASP A 228 4.86 21.63 17.92
CA ASP A 228 4.30 20.27 18.00
C ASP A 228 2.80 20.23 17.64
N GLN A 229 2.20 21.38 17.32
CA GLN A 229 0.84 21.47 16.80
C GLN A 229 0.72 21.01 15.33
N TYR A 230 1.83 20.71 14.66
CA TYR A 230 1.86 20.24 13.28
C TYR A 230 2.14 18.75 13.19
N LEU A 231 1.30 18.05 12.42
CA LEU A 231 1.52 16.69 11.93
C LEU A 231 2.17 16.81 10.55
N ASN A 232 3.41 16.36 10.44
CA ASN A 232 4.22 16.52 9.23
C ASN A 232 4.24 15.21 8.45
N GLU A 233 3.82 15.24 7.20
CA GLU A 233 3.69 14.08 6.32
C GLU A 233 4.57 14.26 5.07
N ILE A 234 4.97 13.14 4.44
CA ILE A 234 5.64 13.20 3.14
C ILE A 234 4.68 13.81 2.11
N LYS A 235 5.20 14.71 1.27
CA LYS A 235 4.47 15.17 0.10
C LYS A 235 4.58 14.11 -0.99
N TYR A 236 3.52 13.32 -1.14
CA TYR A 236 3.40 12.37 -2.23
C TYR A 236 3.26 13.09 -3.58
N ASP A 237 3.93 12.54 -4.59
CA ASP A 237 3.91 13.05 -5.96
C ASP A 237 3.14 12.06 -6.83
N GLY A 238 1.84 12.31 -6.98
CA GLY A 238 0.93 11.37 -7.62
C GLY A 238 -0.42 11.99 -7.97
N PHE A 239 -1.47 11.17 -7.90
CA PHE A 239 -2.84 11.56 -8.20
C PHE A 239 -3.69 11.59 -6.94
N ARG A 240 -4.08 12.80 -6.55
CA ARG A 240 -5.05 12.97 -5.49
C ARG A 240 -6.40 12.37 -5.84
N MET A 241 -6.86 11.46 -5.00
CA MET A 241 -8.14 10.78 -5.13
C MET A 241 -8.93 10.88 -3.83
N LEU A 242 -10.23 11.09 -3.99
CA LEU A 242 -11.21 10.83 -2.95
C LEU A 242 -11.82 9.45 -3.23
N ALA A 243 -11.75 8.54 -2.26
CA ALA A 243 -12.41 7.25 -2.33
C ALA A 243 -13.71 7.32 -1.52
N TYR A 244 -14.84 7.07 -2.18
CA TYR A 244 -16.15 6.96 -1.56
C TYR A 244 -16.46 5.48 -1.41
N LEU A 245 -16.59 5.02 -0.18
CA LEU A 245 -16.99 3.68 0.21
C LEU A 245 -18.45 3.79 0.65
N GLU A 246 -19.36 3.09 -0.01
CA GLU A 246 -20.79 3.16 0.26
C GLU A 246 -21.45 1.83 -0.10
N ASP A 247 -22.12 1.19 0.87
CA ASP A 247 -22.85 -0.08 0.69
C ASP A 247 -22.02 -1.19 0.00
N GLY A 248 -20.74 -1.29 0.37
CA GLY A 248 -19.82 -2.27 -0.21
C GLY A 248 -19.26 -1.92 -1.60
N ALA A 249 -19.64 -0.78 -2.18
CA ALA A 249 -19.14 -0.28 -3.44
C ALA A 249 -18.10 0.83 -3.25
N VAL A 250 -17.17 0.95 -4.20
CA VAL A 250 -16.13 1.98 -4.19
C VAL A 250 -16.22 2.86 -5.41
N ARG A 251 -16.06 4.17 -5.20
CA ARG A 251 -15.85 5.15 -6.27
C ARG A 251 -14.61 6.00 -6.01
N LEU A 252 -13.69 6.02 -6.97
CA LEU A 252 -12.49 6.86 -6.95
C LEU A 252 -12.72 8.12 -7.77
N VAL A 253 -12.64 9.29 -7.14
CA VAL A 253 -12.91 10.57 -7.78
C VAL A 253 -11.68 11.47 -7.66
N SER A 254 -11.20 11.97 -8.79
CA SER A 254 -10.09 12.92 -8.80
C SER A 254 -10.51 14.29 -8.25
N ARG A 255 -9.54 15.14 -7.94
CA ARG A 255 -9.75 16.52 -7.49
C ARG A 255 -10.75 17.34 -8.35
N ASN A 256 -10.82 17.05 -9.65
CA ASN A 256 -11.69 17.77 -10.60
C ASN A 256 -13.06 17.08 -10.82
N GLY A 257 -13.40 16.07 -10.01
CA GLY A 257 -14.69 15.37 -10.09
C GLY A 257 -14.74 14.23 -11.11
N ASN A 258 -13.64 13.90 -11.78
CA ASN A 258 -13.61 12.79 -12.75
C ASN A 258 -13.55 11.43 -12.03
N ASP A 259 -14.31 10.46 -12.53
CA ASP A 259 -14.32 9.08 -12.05
C ASP A 259 -13.11 8.29 -12.59
N TYR A 260 -12.32 7.73 -11.68
CA TYR A 260 -11.13 6.91 -11.93
C TYR A 260 -11.29 5.47 -11.44
N THR A 261 -12.48 5.05 -11.01
CA THR A 261 -12.76 3.75 -10.40
C THR A 261 -12.29 2.59 -11.28
N GLY A 262 -12.64 2.62 -12.57
CA GLY A 262 -12.20 1.60 -13.53
C GLY A 262 -10.74 1.73 -13.99
N ARG A 263 -10.05 2.82 -13.65
CA ARG A 263 -8.65 3.07 -14.04
C ARG A 263 -7.64 2.51 -13.04
N PHE A 264 -8.07 2.25 -11.80
CA PHE A 264 -7.25 1.65 -10.76
C PHE A 264 -7.94 0.42 -10.13
N PRO A 265 -8.27 -0.61 -10.92
CA PRO A 265 -9.10 -1.73 -10.46
C PRO A 265 -8.54 -2.45 -9.23
N LYS A 266 -7.20 -2.52 -9.08
CA LYS A 266 -6.56 -3.11 -7.90
C LYS A 266 -6.74 -2.28 -6.63
N ILE A 267 -6.69 -0.94 -6.75
CA ILE A 267 -6.94 -0.04 -5.62
C ILE A 267 -8.42 -0.10 -5.25
N THR A 268 -9.31 -0.12 -6.24
CA THR A 268 -10.76 -0.29 -6.03
C THR A 268 -11.06 -1.57 -5.27
N ALA A 269 -10.53 -2.72 -5.72
CA ALA A 269 -10.72 -4.01 -5.05
C ALA A 269 -10.16 -4.02 -3.61
N ALA A 270 -9.00 -3.39 -3.38
CA ALA A 270 -8.44 -3.28 -2.03
C ALA A 270 -9.35 -2.43 -1.11
N LEU A 271 -9.96 -1.37 -1.63
CA LEU A 271 -10.89 -0.52 -0.88
C LEU A 271 -12.25 -1.21 -0.64
N GLU A 272 -12.73 -2.03 -1.57
CA GLU A 272 -13.94 -2.86 -1.40
C GLU A 272 -13.76 -3.88 -0.26
N ASN A 273 -12.53 -4.32 0.02
CA ASN A 273 -12.24 -5.16 1.18
C ASN A 273 -12.34 -4.41 2.52
N LEU A 274 -12.27 -3.07 2.50
CA LEU A 274 -12.44 -2.19 3.68
C LEU A 274 -13.87 -1.68 3.85
N SER A 275 -14.74 -1.80 2.84
CA SER A 275 -16.07 -1.17 2.81
C SER A 275 -17.13 -1.86 3.67
N ALA A 276 -16.74 -2.46 4.80
CA ALA A 276 -17.72 -2.83 5.83
C ALA A 276 -18.27 -1.59 6.58
N LEU A 277 -17.63 -0.43 6.41
CA LEU A 277 -18.12 0.88 6.80
C LEU A 277 -18.21 1.80 5.59
N ASP A 278 -19.25 2.64 5.55
CA ASP A 278 -19.29 3.77 4.64
C ASP A 278 -18.21 4.78 5.05
N ALA A 279 -17.45 5.30 4.11
CA ALA A 279 -16.43 6.30 4.41
C ALA A 279 -16.08 7.15 3.18
N ILE A 280 -15.58 8.34 3.44
CA ILE A 280 -14.83 9.10 2.43
C ILE A 280 -13.38 9.16 2.88
N LEU A 281 -12.48 8.68 2.03
CA LEU A 281 -11.03 8.69 2.26
C LEU A 281 -10.37 9.68 1.31
N ASP A 282 -9.43 10.48 1.80
CA ASP A 282 -8.63 11.41 1.00
C ASP A 282 -7.17 10.98 1.01
N GLY A 283 -6.59 10.84 -0.19
CA GLY A 283 -5.26 10.28 -0.36
C GLY A 283 -4.63 10.59 -1.71
N GLU A 284 -3.43 10.06 -1.91
CA GLU A 284 -2.65 10.16 -3.13
C GLU A 284 -2.33 8.77 -3.69
N ILE A 285 -2.69 8.50 -4.95
CA ILE A 285 -2.23 7.30 -5.67
C ILE A 285 -0.88 7.62 -6.30
N VAL A 286 0.15 6.83 -5.97
CA VAL A 286 1.52 6.97 -6.48
C VAL A 286 2.00 5.70 -7.17
N VAL A 287 3.03 5.84 -8.01
CA VAL A 287 3.83 4.72 -8.51
C VAL A 287 5.19 4.78 -7.86
N LEU A 288 5.61 3.68 -7.22
CA LEU A 288 6.89 3.60 -6.53
C LEU A 288 8.03 3.27 -7.50
N ARG A 289 9.15 3.98 -7.37
CA ARG A 289 10.44 3.61 -7.95
C ARG A 289 11.18 2.62 -7.05
N PRO A 290 12.17 1.86 -7.56
CA PRO A 290 12.95 0.92 -6.76
C PRO A 290 13.63 1.54 -5.53
N ASN A 291 13.97 2.82 -5.58
CA ASN A 291 14.58 3.58 -4.47
C ASN A 291 13.56 4.16 -3.48
N GLY A 292 12.26 3.87 -3.63
CA GLY A 292 11.20 4.36 -2.75
C GLY A 292 10.64 5.74 -3.11
N THR A 293 11.19 6.45 -4.11
CA THR A 293 10.62 7.71 -4.61
C THR A 293 9.39 7.49 -5.50
N HIS A 294 8.67 8.56 -5.85
CA HIS A 294 7.43 8.48 -6.63
C HIS A 294 7.62 8.88 -8.10
N ASP A 295 7.07 8.12 -9.03
CA ASP A 295 7.07 8.41 -10.46
C ASP A 295 5.73 8.98 -10.94
N PHE A 296 5.63 10.31 -10.90
CA PHE A 296 4.44 11.06 -11.34
C PHE A 296 3.99 10.70 -12.77
N THR A 297 4.94 10.65 -13.71
CA THR A 297 4.65 10.30 -15.11
C THR A 297 4.14 8.86 -15.23
N ALA A 298 4.66 7.94 -14.41
CA ALA A 298 4.15 6.58 -14.39
C ALA A 298 2.73 6.48 -13.83
N VAL A 299 2.30 7.33 -12.89
CA VAL A 299 0.90 7.34 -12.41
C VAL A 299 -0.07 7.68 -13.55
N HIS A 300 0.26 8.68 -14.38
CA HIS A 300 -0.53 9.01 -15.59
C HIS A 300 -0.63 7.82 -16.55
N ARG A 301 0.48 7.12 -16.80
CA ARG A 301 0.51 5.93 -17.66
C ARG A 301 -0.28 4.77 -17.06
N ALA A 302 -0.21 4.58 -15.74
CA ALA A 302 -0.98 3.56 -15.02
C ALA A 302 -2.48 3.77 -15.20
N ALA A 303 -2.94 5.02 -15.04
CA ALA A 303 -4.35 5.38 -15.25
C ALA A 303 -4.82 5.22 -16.71
N ALA A 304 -3.88 5.17 -17.66
CA ALA A 304 -4.14 4.88 -19.07
C ALA A 304 -4.01 3.37 -19.41
N GLY A 305 -3.80 2.51 -18.41
CA GLY A 305 -3.72 1.05 -18.58
C GLY A 305 -2.32 0.50 -18.90
N ALA A 306 -1.28 1.33 -18.86
CA ALA A 306 0.09 0.87 -19.08
C ALA A 306 0.60 0.03 -17.90
N ARG A 307 1.47 -0.95 -18.19
CA ARG A 307 2.21 -1.66 -17.14
C ARG A 307 3.29 -0.73 -16.58
N VAL A 308 3.25 -0.50 -15.28
CA VAL A 308 4.17 0.37 -14.54
C VAL A 308 4.68 -0.35 -13.28
N GLY A 309 5.49 0.35 -12.48
CA GLY A 309 5.90 -0.12 -11.15
C GLY A 309 4.73 -0.26 -10.15
N PRO A 310 5.01 -0.61 -8.89
CA PRO A 310 3.99 -0.78 -7.85
C PRO A 310 3.13 0.48 -7.69
N VAL A 311 1.81 0.33 -7.80
CA VAL A 311 0.82 1.40 -7.59
C VAL A 311 0.30 1.29 -6.15
N VAL A 312 0.39 2.38 -5.38
CA VAL A 312 0.00 2.42 -3.96
C VAL A 312 -0.87 3.64 -3.70
N TYR A 313 -1.90 3.50 -2.87
CA TYR A 313 -2.74 4.59 -2.40
C TYR A 313 -2.38 4.97 -0.96
N TYR A 314 -1.72 6.11 -0.80
CA TYR A 314 -1.42 6.69 0.51
C TYR A 314 -2.59 7.55 0.98
N VAL A 315 -3.33 7.05 1.97
CA VAL A 315 -4.49 7.72 2.55
C VAL A 315 -4.02 8.57 3.72
N PHE A 316 -4.40 9.85 3.71
CA PHE A 316 -3.94 10.81 4.70
C PHE A 316 -5.06 11.49 5.49
N ASP A 317 -6.33 11.32 5.12
CA ASP A 317 -7.48 11.84 5.86
C ASP A 317 -8.77 11.00 5.67
N ILE A 318 -9.74 11.17 6.56
CA ILE A 318 -11.08 10.55 6.53
C ILE A 318 -12.18 11.57 6.86
N PRO A 319 -12.69 12.33 5.87
CA PRO A 319 -13.72 13.35 6.10
C PRO A 319 -15.07 12.81 6.59
N CYS A 320 -15.43 11.57 6.26
CA CYS A 320 -16.67 10.93 6.69
C CYS A 320 -16.41 9.47 7.05
N CYS A 321 -17.11 8.95 8.06
CA CYS A 321 -17.04 7.54 8.45
C CYS A 321 -18.36 7.12 9.10
N ASP A 322 -18.98 6.09 8.55
CA ASP A 322 -20.04 5.28 9.15
C ASP A 322 -21.25 6.07 9.66
N GLY A 323 -21.79 6.93 8.80
CA GLY A 323 -22.93 7.80 9.12
C GLY A 323 -22.55 9.06 9.92
N PHE A 324 -21.26 9.37 10.06
CA PHE A 324 -20.79 10.60 10.68
C PHE A 324 -19.98 11.46 9.70
N ASP A 325 -20.30 12.75 9.67
CA ASP A 325 -19.47 13.81 9.10
C ASP A 325 -18.39 14.20 10.11
N LEU A 326 -17.13 13.97 9.76
CA LEU A 326 -15.96 14.26 10.58
C LEU A 326 -15.27 15.55 10.15
N ARG A 327 -15.80 16.31 9.18
CA ARG A 327 -15.09 17.49 8.67
C ARG A 327 -14.87 18.55 9.74
N ALA A 328 -15.73 18.66 10.75
CA ALA A 328 -15.52 19.56 11.88
C ALA A 328 -14.66 18.96 13.00
N THR A 329 -14.36 17.66 12.95
CA THR A 329 -13.48 16.97 13.91
C THR A 329 -12.01 17.35 13.69
N PRO A 330 -11.19 17.53 14.74
CA PRO A 330 -9.76 17.77 14.62
C PRO A 330 -9.02 16.70 13.79
N LEU A 331 -8.03 17.13 12.99
CA LEU A 331 -7.24 16.23 12.14
C LEU A 331 -6.60 15.07 12.90
N ALA A 332 -6.06 15.31 14.09
CA ALA A 332 -5.45 14.26 14.89
C ALA A 332 -6.43 13.12 15.21
N ASP A 333 -7.67 13.46 15.51
CA ASP A 333 -8.73 12.48 15.78
C ASP A 333 -9.18 11.75 14.51
N ARG A 334 -9.32 12.48 13.38
CA ARG A 334 -9.59 11.84 12.07
C ARG A 334 -8.49 10.85 11.70
N LYS A 335 -7.21 11.20 11.92
CA LYS A 335 -6.09 10.29 11.64
C LYS A 335 -6.09 9.04 12.53
N ARG A 336 -6.56 9.13 13.78
CA ARG A 336 -6.76 7.94 14.65
C ARG A 336 -7.81 6.99 14.09
N VAL A 337 -8.94 7.52 13.61
CA VAL A 337 -9.98 6.73 12.93
C VAL A 337 -9.42 6.06 11.68
N LEU A 338 -8.73 6.84 10.83
CA LEU A 338 -8.13 6.33 9.60
C LEU A 338 -7.11 5.22 9.87
N GLN A 339 -6.24 5.40 10.86
CA GLN A 339 -5.23 4.40 11.22
C GLN A 339 -5.89 3.10 11.70
N ALA A 340 -6.91 3.20 12.55
CA ALA A 340 -7.67 2.03 13.01
C ALA A 340 -8.40 1.32 11.85
N LEU A 341 -9.00 2.09 10.95
CA LEU A 341 -9.67 1.57 9.75
C LEU A 341 -8.70 0.79 8.85
N LEU A 342 -7.54 1.35 8.54
CA LEU A 342 -6.56 0.69 7.65
C LEU A 342 -5.82 -0.47 8.32
N ALA A 343 -5.72 -0.49 9.65
CA ALA A 343 -5.14 -1.59 10.40
C ALA A 343 -6.02 -2.84 10.41
N GLU A 344 -7.31 -2.70 10.10
CA GLU A 344 -8.31 -3.75 10.15
C GLU A 344 -8.10 -4.82 9.07
N ARG A 345 -7.79 -4.38 7.85
CA ARG A 345 -7.36 -5.22 6.73
C ARG A 345 -6.09 -4.64 6.10
N PRO A 346 -4.91 -4.96 6.62
CA PRO A 346 -3.66 -4.49 6.05
C PRO A 346 -3.51 -4.95 4.60
N ASP A 347 -3.49 -4.00 3.68
CA ASP A 347 -3.30 -4.26 2.26
C ASP A 347 -1.96 -3.64 1.80
N PRO A 348 -1.15 -4.32 0.98
CA PRO A 348 0.09 -3.75 0.46
C PRO A 348 -0.14 -2.51 -0.41
N LEU A 349 -1.31 -2.36 -1.03
CA LEU A 349 -1.69 -1.26 -1.90
C LEU A 349 -2.30 -0.07 -1.15
N LEU A 350 -2.76 -0.25 0.08
CA LEU A 350 -3.37 0.82 0.90
C LEU A 350 -2.45 1.15 2.06
N LYS A 351 -1.99 2.40 2.13
CA LYS A 351 -1.05 2.84 3.17
C LYS A 351 -1.60 4.04 3.92
N TYR A 352 -1.58 3.95 5.24
CA TYR A 352 -1.74 5.13 6.09
C TYR A 352 -0.54 6.05 5.87
N SER A 353 -0.81 7.34 5.65
CA SER A 353 0.25 8.35 5.64
C SER A 353 0.71 8.64 7.06
N GLU A 354 1.84 8.04 7.40
CA GLU A 354 2.56 8.28 8.64
C GLU A 354 2.97 9.74 8.77
N HIS A 355 3.00 10.22 10.02
CA HIS A 355 3.34 11.60 10.31
C HIS A 355 4.28 11.73 11.49
N VAL A 356 5.08 12.80 11.48
CA VAL A 356 5.95 13.20 12.58
C VAL A 356 5.34 14.42 13.26
N VAL A 357 5.14 14.34 14.58
CA VAL A 357 4.71 15.49 15.38
C VAL A 357 5.90 16.42 15.59
N GLY A 358 5.74 17.70 15.23
CA GLY A 358 6.84 18.67 15.28
C GLY A 358 8.01 18.29 14.36
N ARG A 359 9.20 18.83 14.62
CA ARG A 359 10.44 18.52 13.85
C ARG A 359 10.30 18.64 12.32
N ALA A 360 9.44 19.55 11.86
CA ALA A 360 9.14 19.71 10.43
C ALA A 360 10.40 20.02 9.60
N GLN A 361 11.33 20.80 10.16
CA GLN A 361 12.60 21.14 9.51
C GLN A 361 13.45 19.89 9.23
N GLU A 362 13.65 19.03 10.23
CA GLU A 362 14.46 17.81 10.11
C GLU A 362 13.81 16.81 9.13
N MET A 363 12.48 16.70 9.17
CA MET A 363 11.74 15.86 8.23
C MET A 363 11.84 16.39 6.80
N PHE A 364 11.80 17.72 6.61
CA PHE A 364 11.95 18.36 5.30
C PHE A 364 13.34 18.09 4.71
N GLU A 365 14.39 18.32 5.50
CA GLU A 365 15.78 18.05 5.10
C GLU A 365 15.96 16.59 4.68
N SER A 366 15.48 15.65 5.51
CA SER A 366 15.52 14.22 5.22
C SER A 366 14.74 13.86 3.94
N ALA A 367 13.56 14.45 3.74
CA ALA A 367 12.76 14.22 2.54
C ALA A 367 13.51 14.65 1.27
N CYS A 368 14.21 15.79 1.32
CA CYS A 368 14.98 16.29 0.20
C CYS A 368 16.24 15.46 -0.07
N GLU A 369 16.96 15.02 0.98
CA GLU A 369 18.10 14.11 0.83
C GLU A 369 17.70 12.77 0.20
N LEU A 370 16.49 12.28 0.50
CA LEU A 370 15.93 11.06 -0.09
C LEU A 370 15.32 11.25 -1.49
N GLY A 371 15.36 12.47 -2.04
CA GLY A 371 14.81 12.79 -3.37
C GLY A 371 13.29 12.75 -3.46
N LEU A 372 12.59 12.96 -2.34
CA LEU A 372 11.13 13.12 -2.31
C LEU A 372 10.72 14.56 -2.68
N GLU A 373 9.45 14.78 -2.98
CA GLU A 373 8.98 16.10 -3.43
C GLU A 373 9.01 17.17 -2.32
N GLY A 374 8.98 16.75 -1.06
CA GLY A 374 8.97 17.61 0.12
C GLY A 374 8.02 17.08 1.20
N ILE A 375 7.42 17.99 1.96
CA ILE A 375 6.52 17.66 3.07
C ILE A 375 5.22 18.47 3.04
N VAL A 376 4.20 17.96 3.73
CA VAL A 376 2.96 18.68 4.06
C VAL A 376 2.81 18.74 5.57
N CYS A 377 2.80 19.96 6.11
CA CYS A 377 2.61 20.23 7.54
C CYS A 377 1.14 20.58 7.78
N LYS A 378 0.47 19.79 8.61
CA LYS A 378 -0.97 19.94 8.86
C LYS A 378 -1.23 20.24 10.33
N ARG A 379 -2.03 21.26 10.64
CA ARG A 379 -2.44 21.57 12.02
C ARG A 379 -3.24 20.41 12.60
N ALA A 380 -2.78 19.86 13.72
CA ALA A 380 -3.40 18.72 14.41
C ALA A 380 -4.83 19.00 14.86
N ASP A 381 -5.13 20.25 15.22
CA ASP A 381 -6.43 20.73 15.70
C ASP A 381 -7.37 21.21 14.57
N SER A 382 -6.95 21.12 13.30
CA SER A 382 -7.71 21.69 12.19
C SER A 382 -8.88 20.82 11.72
N ALA A 383 -9.98 21.50 11.40
CA ALA A 383 -11.10 20.94 10.66
C ALA A 383 -10.72 20.68 9.18
N TYR A 384 -11.39 19.72 8.55
CA TYR A 384 -11.30 19.50 7.11
C TYR A 384 -12.11 20.59 6.38
N SER A 385 -11.42 21.58 5.83
CA SER A 385 -12.07 22.66 5.10
C SER A 385 -11.89 22.46 3.59
N SER A 386 -12.99 22.44 2.84
CA SER A 386 -13.03 22.35 1.37
C SER A 386 -12.53 23.63 0.67
N ARG A 387 -11.40 24.17 1.13
CA ARG A 387 -10.76 25.38 0.60
C ARG A 387 -9.26 25.33 0.83
N ARG A 388 -8.55 26.27 0.23
CA ARG A 388 -7.16 26.55 0.60
C ARG A 388 -7.15 27.23 1.96
N SER A 389 -6.42 26.67 2.92
CA SER A 389 -6.25 27.26 4.25
C SER A 389 -4.78 27.29 4.67
N GLN A 390 -4.51 27.98 5.78
CA GLN A 390 -3.19 28.00 6.44
C GLN A 390 -3.01 26.78 7.37
N ASP A 391 -4.01 25.90 7.44
CA ASP A 391 -3.95 24.71 8.29
C ASP A 391 -3.12 23.61 7.64
N TRP A 392 -3.08 23.56 6.31
CA TRP A 392 -2.21 22.68 5.54
C TRP A 392 -1.19 23.52 4.78
N LEU A 393 0.08 23.31 5.10
CA LEU A 393 1.21 23.99 4.47
C LEU A 393 2.00 22.96 3.68
N LYS A 394 2.35 23.25 2.43
CA LYS A 394 3.23 22.41 1.62
C LYS A 394 4.55 23.11 1.41
N ILE A 395 5.62 22.36 1.62
CA ILE A 395 7.00 22.81 1.40
C ILE A 395 7.59 21.82 0.41
N LYS A 396 8.13 22.34 -0.69
CA LYS A 396 8.72 21.53 -1.75
C LYS A 396 10.23 21.56 -1.61
N CYS A 397 10.87 20.43 -1.86
CA CYS A 397 12.30 20.39 -2.07
C CYS A 397 12.62 21.23 -3.32
N ALA A 398 13.57 22.15 -3.18
CA ALA A 398 14.06 22.92 -4.31
C ALA A 398 14.92 21.99 -5.17
N ASN A 399 14.31 21.39 -6.20
CA ASN A 399 15.05 20.71 -7.25
C ASN A 399 15.40 21.76 -8.31
N GLU A 400 16.53 22.42 -8.12
CA GLU A 400 17.10 23.31 -9.13
C GLU A 400 18.00 22.49 -10.06
N ARG A 401 17.76 22.61 -11.36
CA ARG A 401 18.62 22.03 -12.39
C ARG A 401 18.68 22.99 -13.56
N GLU A 402 19.86 23.13 -14.13
CA GLU A 402 20.07 23.91 -15.34
C GLU A 402 19.63 23.09 -16.55
N PHE A 403 18.90 23.74 -17.45
CA PHE A 403 18.43 23.17 -18.70
C PHE A 403 18.76 24.11 -19.85
N TRP A 404 18.98 23.54 -21.03
CA TRP A 404 19.11 24.31 -22.26
C TRP A 404 17.73 24.71 -22.75
N VAL A 405 17.56 25.97 -23.15
CA VAL A 405 16.37 26.39 -23.88
C VAL A 405 16.57 26.02 -25.34
N CYS A 406 15.81 25.03 -25.81
CA CYS A 406 15.92 24.49 -27.17
C CYS A 406 14.83 25.03 -28.12
N GLY A 407 13.90 25.82 -27.61
CA GLY A 407 12.83 26.45 -28.38
C GLY A 407 11.77 27.09 -27.50
N TYR A 408 10.71 27.58 -28.11
CA TYR A 408 9.55 28.13 -27.42
C TYR A 408 8.27 27.88 -28.22
N THR A 409 7.12 27.82 -27.53
CA THR A 409 5.81 27.72 -28.19
C THR A 409 5.20 29.11 -28.40
N GLU A 410 4.30 29.22 -29.38
CA GLU A 410 3.47 30.41 -29.53
C GLU A 410 2.64 30.69 -28.25
N PRO A 411 2.40 31.96 -27.91
CA PRO A 411 1.55 32.31 -26.79
C PRO A 411 0.06 32.06 -27.12
N GLU A 412 -0.69 31.62 -26.12
CA GLU A 412 -2.15 31.45 -26.21
C GLU A 412 -2.89 32.36 -25.22
N GLY A 413 -4.10 32.81 -25.58
CA GLY A 413 -4.94 33.62 -24.71
C GLY A 413 -4.36 35.02 -24.44
N SER A 414 -4.29 35.42 -23.16
CA SER A 414 -3.78 36.74 -22.75
C SER A 414 -2.26 36.81 -22.60
N ARG A 415 -1.54 35.76 -23.02
CA ARG A 415 -0.10 35.62 -22.80
C ARG A 415 0.71 36.41 -23.83
N ILE A 416 1.85 36.96 -23.40
CA ILE A 416 2.69 37.85 -24.21
C ILE A 416 4.06 37.20 -24.43
N GLY A 417 4.62 37.34 -25.63
CA GLY A 417 5.94 36.80 -25.99
C GLY A 417 5.86 35.34 -26.42
N PHE A 418 5.94 34.42 -25.45
CA PHE A 418 5.91 32.97 -25.69
C PHE A 418 4.96 32.23 -24.74
N GLY A 419 4.48 31.05 -25.15
CA GLY A 419 3.63 30.18 -24.34
C GLY A 419 4.40 29.41 -23.27
N ALA A 420 5.40 28.62 -23.69
CA ALA A 420 6.32 27.90 -22.82
C ALA A 420 7.71 27.78 -23.47
N LEU A 421 8.76 27.69 -22.65
CA LEU A 421 10.10 27.31 -23.11
C LEU A 421 10.18 25.79 -23.27
N ILE A 422 10.80 25.33 -24.35
CA ILE A 422 11.12 23.93 -24.63
C ILE A 422 12.51 23.67 -24.05
N LEU A 423 12.64 22.69 -23.17
CA LEU A 423 13.86 22.41 -22.41
C LEU A 423 14.55 21.14 -22.92
N GLY A 424 15.86 21.22 -23.08
CA GLY A 424 16.74 20.10 -23.38
C GLY A 424 17.77 19.85 -22.29
N ALA A 425 18.22 18.59 -22.17
CA ALA A 425 19.35 18.19 -21.34
C ALA A 425 20.32 17.34 -22.16
N SER A 426 21.62 17.48 -21.88
CA SER A 426 22.65 16.69 -22.57
C SER A 426 22.71 15.29 -21.98
N GLN A 427 22.55 14.28 -22.82
CA GLN A 427 22.70 12.87 -22.48
C GLN A 427 23.57 12.20 -23.55
N ASP A 428 24.71 11.64 -23.15
CA ASP A 428 25.63 10.92 -24.05
C ASP A 428 26.01 11.71 -25.33
N GLU A 429 26.34 13.00 -25.16
CA GLU A 429 26.67 13.97 -26.23
C GLU A 429 25.50 14.37 -27.16
N GLU A 430 24.28 13.88 -26.91
CA GLU A 430 23.06 14.25 -27.63
C GLU A 430 22.17 15.18 -26.78
N MET A 431 21.42 16.08 -27.43
CA MET A 431 20.45 16.94 -26.77
C MET A 431 19.07 16.28 -26.78
N VAL A 432 18.56 15.92 -25.60
CA VAL A 432 17.28 15.22 -25.44
C VAL A 432 16.23 16.16 -24.85
N TYR A 433 15.01 16.11 -25.36
CA TYR A 433 13.88 16.86 -24.84
C TYR A 433 13.52 16.37 -23.43
N VAL A 434 13.42 17.30 -22.46
CA VAL A 434 13.14 16.97 -21.06
C VAL A 434 11.89 17.67 -20.51
N GLY A 435 11.17 18.41 -21.35
CA GLY A 435 9.88 19.01 -21.00
C GLY A 435 9.77 20.48 -21.39
N ARG A 436 8.71 21.12 -20.91
CA ARG A 436 8.46 22.54 -21.17
C ARG A 436 8.07 23.30 -19.90
N VAL A 437 8.47 24.56 -19.81
CA VAL A 437 8.13 25.44 -18.67
C VAL A 437 7.38 26.67 -19.15
N GLY A 438 6.15 26.82 -18.65
CA GLY A 438 5.26 27.93 -18.98
C GLY A 438 4.81 28.72 -17.75
N THR A 439 5.41 28.55 -16.58
CA THR A 439 4.99 29.24 -15.34
C THR A 439 6.20 29.73 -14.57
N GLY A 440 6.05 30.77 -13.76
CA GLY A 440 7.15 31.37 -12.99
C GLY A 440 7.75 32.64 -13.60
N PHE A 441 7.20 33.11 -14.72
CA PHE A 441 7.59 34.35 -15.38
C PHE A 441 6.56 35.45 -15.13
N ARG A 442 7.02 36.66 -14.81
CA ARG A 442 6.20 37.89 -14.83
C ARG A 442 6.16 38.44 -16.25
N ASP A 443 5.23 39.33 -16.54
CA ASP A 443 5.09 39.95 -17.87
C ASP A 443 6.36 40.66 -18.36
N GLU A 444 7.18 41.18 -17.44
CA GLU A 444 8.49 41.77 -17.74
C GLU A 444 9.48 40.69 -18.21
N ASP A 445 9.60 39.61 -17.43
CA ASP A 445 10.49 38.48 -17.73
C ASP A 445 10.13 37.84 -19.08
N LEU A 446 8.83 37.71 -19.39
CA LEU A 446 8.35 37.19 -20.68
C LEU A 446 8.81 38.02 -21.88
N ARG A 447 8.75 39.36 -21.77
CA ARG A 447 9.17 40.26 -22.87
C ARG A 447 10.68 40.23 -23.07
N GLU A 448 11.43 40.26 -21.97
CA GLU A 448 12.89 40.25 -22.01
C GLU A 448 13.41 38.94 -22.61
N ILE A 449 12.95 37.80 -22.08
CA ILE A 449 13.36 36.47 -22.56
C ILE A 449 12.95 36.28 -24.02
N TYR A 450 11.75 36.71 -24.42
CA TYR A 450 11.32 36.60 -25.82
C TYR A 450 12.20 37.41 -26.77
N GLY A 451 12.66 38.60 -26.35
CA GLY A 451 13.62 39.40 -27.12
C GLY A 451 14.93 38.65 -27.35
N LEU A 452 15.49 38.05 -26.30
CA LEU A 452 16.70 37.23 -26.39
C LEU A 452 16.51 36.00 -27.29
N LEU A 453 15.39 35.30 -27.16
CA LEU A 453 15.12 34.09 -27.94
C LEU A 453 14.97 34.35 -29.43
N LYS A 454 14.40 35.51 -29.83
CA LYS A 454 14.31 35.91 -31.22
C LYS A 454 15.66 36.08 -31.91
N GLU A 455 16.66 36.55 -31.18
CA GLU A 455 18.02 36.70 -31.71
C GLU A 455 18.72 35.35 -31.90
N LEU A 456 18.24 34.30 -31.23
CA LEU A 456 18.81 32.96 -31.20
C LEU A 456 18.03 31.95 -32.06
N GLU A 457 17.05 32.42 -32.83
CA GLU A 457 16.19 31.55 -33.65
C GLU A 457 16.97 30.94 -34.82
N VAL A 458 16.88 29.62 -34.97
CA VAL A 458 17.58 28.84 -35.99
C VAL A 458 16.58 28.01 -36.80
N ALA A 459 16.92 27.74 -38.06
CA ALA A 459 16.04 27.00 -38.98
C ALA A 459 16.01 25.48 -38.70
N GLU A 460 17.04 24.94 -38.06
CA GLU A 460 17.14 23.52 -37.73
C GLU A 460 16.91 23.31 -36.23
N PRO A 461 16.08 22.32 -35.83
CA PRO A 461 15.80 22.08 -34.42
C PRO A 461 17.05 21.54 -33.70
N ALA A 462 17.27 22.03 -32.48
CA ALA A 462 18.36 21.55 -31.61
C ALA A 462 18.08 20.17 -31.00
N LEU A 463 16.86 19.64 -31.17
CA LEU A 463 16.39 18.37 -30.64
C LEU A 463 16.14 17.40 -31.79
N SER A 464 16.58 16.15 -31.61
CA SER A 464 16.43 15.07 -32.60
C SER A 464 14.98 14.55 -32.75
N ASP A 465 14.12 14.80 -31.75
CA ASP A 465 12.66 14.53 -31.76
C ASP A 465 11.93 15.59 -30.88
N PRO A 466 11.60 16.78 -31.44
CA PRO A 466 11.08 17.93 -30.69
C PRO A 466 9.61 17.87 -30.25
#